data_AF-A0A507EN24-F1
#
_entry.id   AF-A0A507EN24-F1
#
_cell.length_a   1.000
_cell.length_b   1.000
_cell.length_c   1.000
_cell.angle_alpha   90.00
_cell.angle_beta   90.00
_cell.angle_gamma   90.00
#
_symmetry.space_group_name_H-M   'P 1'
#
loop_
_entity.id
_entity.type
_entity.pdbx_description
1 polymer ?
#
loop_
_entity_poly.entity_id
_entity_poly.type
_entity_poly.pdbx_seq_one_letter_code
_entity_poly.pdbx_strand_id
1 'polypeptide(L)'
;MLTVPGNQMVSIDVVQQPLRARMCGFASADKRLIDPPPILKLTGGDAGSTNLYILSVSLWSENLTKDVSVTDKYFSGASLKYTADNTFSSSQSHFKVEFTEGYDSCRVLWGGLAATCTRLKDLDGVVGNFFVFHDLSVRSSGVYRLKFELFVMNITGAKMTPIASTCSDIFTVYTPKSFPGILETTALSRWFAKQGVCIRLRQTGENAAD
;
A
#
# COMPACT_ATOMS: atom_id res chain seq x y z
N MET A 1 5.73 -5.08 -22.99
CA MET A 1 5.55 -3.71 -23.49
C MET A 1 4.19 -3.63 -24.14
N LEU A 2 3.24 -2.89 -23.58
CA LEU A 2 1.93 -2.64 -24.20
C LEU A 2 1.71 -1.13 -24.24
N THR A 3 1.49 -0.63 -25.45
CA THR A 3 1.39 0.80 -25.77
C THR A 3 -0.03 1.27 -25.54
N VAL A 4 -0.21 2.19 -24.59
CA VAL A 4 -1.43 3.00 -24.44
C VAL A 4 -1.39 4.10 -25.52
N PRO A 5 -2.52 4.49 -26.15
CA PRO A 5 -2.50 5.53 -27.19
C PRO A 5 -1.99 6.86 -26.59
N GLY A 6 -0.80 7.28 -27.00
CA GLY A 6 -0.02 8.35 -26.36
C GLY A 6 1.23 7.80 -25.67
N ASN A 7 2.29 7.59 -26.46
CA ASN A 7 3.52 6.84 -26.17
C ASN A 7 4.44 7.41 -25.08
N GLN A 8 3.92 7.80 -23.92
CA GLN A 8 4.75 8.13 -22.77
C GLN A 8 4.98 6.89 -21.93
N MET A 9 6.21 6.37 -22.04
CA MET A 9 6.70 5.29 -21.19
C MET A 9 6.65 5.76 -19.74
N VAL A 10 5.92 5.02 -18.90
CA VAL A 10 5.89 5.25 -17.45
C VAL A 10 6.79 4.23 -16.75
N SER A 11 7.45 4.66 -15.68
CA SER A 11 8.12 3.77 -14.73
C SER A 11 7.76 4.14 -13.30
N ILE A 12 7.81 3.15 -12.42
CA ILE A 12 7.64 3.35 -10.99
C ILE A 12 8.86 2.77 -10.25
N ASP A 13 9.47 3.61 -9.43
CA ASP A 13 10.71 3.29 -8.73
C ASP A 13 10.51 3.42 -7.23
N VAL A 14 10.92 2.39 -6.47
CA VAL A 14 10.85 2.43 -5.01
C VAL A 14 12.01 3.28 -4.49
N VAL A 15 11.72 4.51 -4.07
CA VAL A 15 12.72 5.47 -3.58
C VAL A 15 12.91 5.40 -2.06
N GLN A 16 11.98 4.76 -1.35
CA GLN A 16 12.16 4.36 0.04
C GLN A 16 11.64 2.94 0.24
N GLN A 17 12.54 2.03 0.59
CA GLN A 17 12.23 0.62 0.79
C GLN A 17 11.59 0.37 2.16
N PRO A 18 10.64 -0.58 2.27
CA PRO A 18 10.28 -1.16 3.56
C PRO A 18 11.46 -1.96 4.09
N LEU A 19 11.73 -1.87 5.40
CA LEU A 19 12.82 -2.63 6.01
C LEU A 19 12.29 -3.68 7.00
N ARG A 20 11.27 -3.31 7.78
CA ARG A 20 10.70 -4.19 8.79
C ARG A 20 9.28 -3.84 9.16
N ALA A 21 8.61 -4.79 9.81
CA ALA A 21 7.40 -4.53 10.57
C ALA A 21 7.33 -5.43 11.80
N ARG A 22 6.49 -5.07 12.76
CA ARG A 22 6.03 -6.00 13.80
C ARG A 22 4.68 -6.54 13.37
N MET A 23 4.47 -7.85 13.45
CA MET A 23 3.16 -8.42 13.14
C MET A 23 2.07 -7.84 14.07
N CYS A 24 0.88 -7.57 13.53
CA CYS A 24 -0.26 -7.07 14.31
C CYS A 24 -1.27 -8.14 14.75
N GLY A 25 -1.16 -9.38 14.26
CA GLY A 25 -2.13 -10.44 14.55
C GLY A 25 -3.51 -10.15 13.95
N PHE A 26 -4.49 -11.03 14.26
CA PHE A 26 -5.85 -10.97 13.69
C PHE A 26 -6.92 -10.50 14.69
N ALA A 27 -6.62 -10.48 15.99
CA ALA A 27 -7.48 -9.93 17.04
C ALA A 27 -7.25 -8.41 17.13
N SER A 28 -8.23 -7.61 16.69
CA SER A 28 -8.02 -6.24 16.22
C SER A 28 -7.88 -5.17 17.32
N ALA A 29 -6.73 -4.48 17.31
CA ALA A 29 -6.55 -3.04 17.61
C ALA A 29 -5.07 -2.61 17.42
N ASP A 30 -4.10 -3.52 17.63
CA ASP A 30 -2.65 -3.22 17.61
C ASP A 30 -2.12 -3.07 16.17
N LYS A 31 -2.43 -1.95 15.50
CA LYS A 31 -1.92 -1.67 14.16
C LYS A 31 -0.46 -1.24 14.20
N ARG A 32 0.43 -2.05 13.64
CA ARG A 32 1.88 -1.81 13.56
C ARG A 32 2.28 -1.59 12.11
N LEU A 33 2.65 -0.34 11.81
CA LEU A 33 2.98 0.07 10.45
C LEU A 33 4.30 -0.54 9.99
N ILE A 34 4.39 -0.84 8.69
CA ILE A 34 5.65 -1.13 8.01
C ILE A 34 6.55 0.12 8.12
N ASP A 35 7.82 -0.10 8.46
CA ASP A 35 8.78 0.93 8.80
C ASP A 35 10.13 0.68 8.09
N PRO A 36 10.65 1.66 7.34
CA PRO A 36 10.01 2.91 6.92
C PRO A 36 8.80 2.69 5.99
N PRO A 37 7.90 3.68 5.81
CA PRO A 37 6.79 3.54 4.86
C PRO A 37 7.33 3.47 3.42
N PRO A 38 6.84 2.56 2.56
CA PRO A 38 7.23 2.55 1.16
C PRO A 38 6.87 3.86 0.45
N ILE A 39 7.83 4.43 -0.26
CA ILE A 39 7.63 5.62 -1.09
C ILE A 39 8.09 5.28 -2.50
N LEU A 40 7.24 5.57 -3.48
CA LEU A 40 7.53 5.33 -4.89
C LEU A 40 7.48 6.63 -5.68
N LYS A 41 8.34 6.75 -6.70
CA LYS A 41 8.36 7.85 -7.65
C LYS A 41 7.85 7.37 -9.00
N LEU A 42 6.93 8.13 -9.60
CA LEU A 42 6.48 7.97 -10.97
C LEU A 42 7.35 8.81 -11.89
N THR A 43 7.89 8.17 -12.93
CA THR A 43 8.61 8.84 -14.01
C THR A 43 7.85 8.67 -15.33
N GLY A 44 7.76 9.73 -16.13
CA GLY A 44 6.95 9.76 -17.35
C GLY A 44 5.46 9.97 -17.08
N GLY A 45 4.65 9.72 -18.11
CA GLY A 45 3.20 9.94 -18.06
C GLY A 45 2.80 11.42 -18.10
N ASP A 46 1.48 11.66 -18.20
CA ASP A 46 0.94 13.01 -18.28
C ASP A 46 0.99 13.69 -16.90
N ALA A 47 1.95 14.60 -16.75
CA ALA A 47 2.17 15.37 -15.53
C ALA A 47 0.96 16.24 -15.14
N GLY A 48 0.04 16.54 -16.06
CA GLY A 48 -1.18 17.30 -15.79
C GLY A 48 -2.28 16.47 -15.10
N SER A 49 -2.23 15.15 -15.21
CA SER A 49 -3.34 14.25 -14.87
C SER A 49 -3.01 13.31 -13.71
N THR A 50 -2.29 13.80 -12.70
CA THR A 50 -1.88 13.00 -11.50
C THR A 50 -3.05 12.26 -10.83
N ASN A 51 -4.25 12.85 -10.84
CA ASN A 51 -5.46 12.29 -10.25
C ASN A 51 -5.94 10.97 -10.90
N LEU A 52 -5.46 10.63 -12.10
CA LEU A 52 -5.83 9.39 -12.78
C LEU A 52 -4.95 8.20 -12.36
N TYR A 53 -3.78 8.44 -11.79
CA TYR A 53 -2.84 7.39 -11.43
C TYR A 53 -3.12 6.86 -10.02
N ILE A 54 -3.44 5.57 -9.96
CA ILE A 54 -3.62 4.82 -8.72
C ILE A 54 -2.57 3.72 -8.67
N LEU A 55 -1.85 3.64 -7.57
CA LEU A 55 -0.91 2.56 -7.32
C LEU A 55 -1.50 1.63 -6.27
N SER A 56 -1.70 0.35 -6.61
CA SER A 56 -2.10 -0.68 -5.65
C SER A 56 -0.88 -1.39 -5.08
N VAL A 57 -1.03 -2.01 -3.90
CA VAL A 57 0.00 -2.85 -3.30
C VAL A 57 -0.57 -4.20 -2.87
N SER A 58 0.22 -5.25 -3.09
CA SER A 58 -0.02 -6.62 -2.62
C SER A 58 1.21 -7.17 -1.90
N LEU A 59 1.01 -8.15 -1.03
CA LEU A 59 2.08 -8.81 -0.27
C LEU A 59 2.42 -10.14 -0.90
N TRP A 60 3.71 -10.36 -1.17
CA TRP A 60 4.21 -11.54 -1.88
C TRP A 60 5.26 -12.27 -1.06
N SER A 61 5.43 -13.56 -1.36
CA SER A 61 6.58 -14.32 -0.88
C SER A 61 7.91 -13.66 -1.26
N GLU A 62 8.97 -13.96 -0.51
CA GLU A 62 10.32 -13.40 -0.72
C GLU A 62 10.86 -13.56 -2.16
N ASN A 63 10.42 -14.63 -2.84
CA ASN A 63 10.79 -15.00 -4.20
C ASN A 63 9.74 -14.57 -5.25
N LEU A 64 8.70 -13.82 -4.87
CA LEU A 64 7.65 -13.31 -5.76
C LEU A 64 6.85 -14.38 -6.52
N THR A 65 6.79 -15.61 -6.01
CA THR A 65 6.04 -16.70 -6.66
C THR A 65 4.60 -16.81 -6.18
N LYS A 66 4.28 -16.29 -4.99
CA LYS A 66 2.97 -16.43 -4.37
C LYS A 66 2.49 -15.11 -3.78
N ASP A 67 1.28 -14.70 -4.15
CA ASP A 67 0.52 -13.67 -3.44
C ASP A 67 0.05 -14.25 -2.09
N VAL A 68 0.45 -13.59 -1.01
CA VAL A 68 0.15 -13.96 0.38
C VAL A 68 -0.59 -12.82 1.09
N SER A 69 -1.27 -11.95 0.35
CA SER A 69 -2.09 -10.86 0.88
C SER A 69 -3.27 -11.38 1.71
N VAL A 70 -3.70 -12.62 1.47
CA VAL A 70 -4.79 -13.33 2.17
C VAL A 70 -4.30 -14.73 2.56
N THR A 71 -4.79 -15.26 3.69
CA THR A 71 -4.49 -16.60 4.19
C THR A 71 -5.75 -17.39 4.50
N ASP A 72 -5.74 -18.69 4.20
CA ASP A 72 -6.86 -19.60 4.50
C ASP A 72 -6.80 -20.19 5.92
N LYS A 73 -5.78 -19.83 6.72
CA LYS A 73 -5.47 -20.51 7.99
C LYS A 73 -6.43 -20.22 9.13
N TYR A 74 -7.02 -19.03 9.16
CA TYR A 74 -7.73 -18.52 10.34
C TYR A 74 -9.25 -18.51 10.21
N PHE A 75 -9.77 -18.62 8.98
CA PHE A 75 -11.21 -18.70 8.72
C PHE A 75 -11.44 -19.19 7.28
N SER A 76 -12.52 -19.94 7.04
CA SER A 76 -12.85 -20.49 5.72
C SER A 76 -14.22 -20.05 5.20
N GLY A 77 -14.85 -19.05 5.82
CA GLY A 77 -16.11 -18.48 5.34
C GLY A 77 -15.91 -17.39 4.28
N ALA A 78 -16.99 -17.04 3.58
CA ALA A 78 -16.96 -16.04 2.52
C ALA A 78 -16.51 -14.67 3.03
N SER A 79 -15.67 -13.94 2.28
CA SER A 79 -15.18 -12.61 2.67
C SER A 79 -16.20 -11.48 2.46
N LEU A 80 -17.20 -11.69 1.60
CA LEU A 80 -18.23 -10.71 1.29
C LEU A 80 -19.60 -11.33 1.50
N LYS A 81 -20.51 -10.54 2.09
CA LYS A 81 -21.92 -10.85 2.21
C LYS A 81 -22.70 -9.95 1.26
N TYR A 82 -23.47 -10.56 0.37
CA TYR A 82 -24.36 -9.88 -0.55
C TYR A 82 -25.78 -9.98 -0.02
N THR A 83 -26.43 -8.84 0.22
CA THR A 83 -27.83 -8.78 0.63
C THR A 83 -28.60 -8.03 -0.45
N ALA A 84 -29.61 -8.66 -1.05
CA ALA A 84 -30.45 -8.00 -2.06
C ALA A 84 -31.15 -6.80 -1.44
N ASP A 85 -31.02 -5.64 -2.09
CA ASP A 85 -31.65 -4.41 -1.65
C ASP A 85 -32.98 -4.21 -2.40
N ASN A 86 -34.06 -4.68 -1.77
CA ASN A 86 -35.40 -4.68 -2.37
C ASN A 86 -36.12 -3.32 -2.28
N THR A 87 -35.43 -2.24 -1.85
CA THR A 87 -36.04 -0.91 -1.74
C THR A 87 -36.19 -0.20 -3.08
N PHE A 88 -35.57 -0.70 -4.14
CA PHE A 88 -35.64 -0.11 -5.49
C PHE A 88 -36.34 -1.06 -6.46
N SER A 89 -37.54 -0.67 -6.91
CA SER A 89 -38.30 -1.33 -7.98
C SER A 89 -37.79 -0.93 -9.37
N SER A 90 -36.48 -1.10 -9.61
CA SER A 90 -35.88 -1.00 -10.94
C SER A 90 -35.50 -2.39 -11.46
N SER A 91 -35.42 -2.55 -12.78
CA SER A 91 -35.12 -3.82 -13.45
C SER A 91 -33.70 -4.38 -13.18
N GLN A 92 -32.90 -3.72 -12.35
CA GLN A 92 -31.55 -4.15 -11.96
C GLN A 92 -31.54 -4.54 -10.48
N SER A 93 -31.09 -5.76 -10.19
CA SER A 93 -30.90 -6.21 -8.81
C SER A 93 -29.78 -5.41 -8.14
N HIS A 94 -30.15 -4.54 -7.19
CA HIS A 94 -29.18 -3.87 -6.32
C HIS A 94 -28.79 -4.79 -5.17
N PHE A 95 -27.50 -4.86 -4.85
CA PHE A 95 -26.98 -5.63 -3.72
C PHE A 95 -26.23 -4.71 -2.77
N LYS A 96 -26.57 -4.78 -1.48
CA LYS A 96 -25.72 -4.28 -0.40
C LYS A 96 -24.59 -5.28 -0.18
N VAL A 97 -23.35 -4.82 -0.32
CA VAL A 97 -22.14 -5.64 -0.10
C VAL A 97 -21.51 -5.24 1.22
N GLU A 98 -21.33 -6.21 2.12
CA GLU A 98 -20.71 -6.01 3.42
C GLU A 98 -19.51 -6.95 3.58
N PHE A 99 -18.43 -6.46 4.22
CA PHE A 99 -17.33 -7.31 4.64
C PHE A 99 -17.78 -8.22 5.77
N THR A 100 -17.41 -9.49 5.70
CA THR A 100 -17.69 -10.46 6.78
C THR A 100 -16.51 -10.52 7.76
N GLU A 101 -16.71 -11.20 8.88
CA GLU A 101 -15.62 -11.61 9.77
C GLU A 101 -14.51 -12.39 9.02
N GLY A 102 -14.88 -13.09 7.95
CA GLY A 102 -13.95 -13.80 7.07
C GLY A 102 -12.99 -12.91 6.29
N TYR A 103 -13.41 -11.69 5.95
CA TYR A 103 -12.51 -10.73 5.31
C TYR A 103 -11.40 -10.30 6.25
N ASP A 104 -11.74 -9.98 7.49
CA ASP A 104 -10.79 -9.50 8.49
C ASP A 104 -9.90 -10.61 9.03
N SER A 105 -10.44 -11.80 9.22
CA SER A 105 -9.70 -12.95 9.76
C SER A 105 -8.70 -13.56 8.77
N CYS A 106 -8.87 -13.34 7.46
CA CYS A 106 -7.98 -13.90 6.44
C CYS A 106 -6.99 -12.91 5.85
N ARG A 107 -7.20 -11.60 5.99
CA ARG A 107 -6.38 -10.59 5.32
C ARG A 107 -5.04 -10.36 6.02
N VAL A 108 -3.94 -10.77 5.39
CA VAL A 108 -2.58 -10.64 5.93
C VAL A 108 -2.02 -9.23 5.74
N LEU A 109 -2.13 -8.67 4.54
CA LEU A 109 -1.74 -7.27 4.27
C LEU A 109 -2.93 -6.34 4.54
N TRP A 110 -2.73 -5.38 5.42
CA TRP A 110 -3.79 -4.54 5.98
C TRP A 110 -3.48 -3.05 5.89
N GLY A 111 -4.55 -2.23 5.83
CA GLY A 111 -4.49 -0.77 5.85
C GLY A 111 -4.78 -0.13 4.48
N GLY A 112 -4.11 0.98 4.16
CA GLY A 112 -4.27 1.70 2.90
C GLY A 112 -3.54 1.02 1.74
N LEU A 113 -4.22 0.11 1.04
CA LEU A 113 -3.64 -0.76 -0.02
C LEU A 113 -3.61 -0.13 -1.42
N ALA A 114 -4.07 1.11 -1.52
CA ALA A 114 -3.98 1.91 -2.72
C ALA A 114 -3.53 3.32 -2.33
N ALA A 115 -2.67 3.90 -3.15
CA ALA A 115 -2.20 5.27 -3.00
C ALA A 115 -2.50 6.05 -4.28
N THR A 116 -2.90 7.30 -4.13
CA THR A 116 -3.02 8.26 -5.23
C THR A 116 -1.68 8.94 -5.47
N CYS A 117 -1.46 9.37 -6.72
CA CYS A 117 -0.27 10.13 -7.07
C CYS A 117 -0.33 11.53 -6.44
N THR A 118 0.70 11.88 -5.68
CA THR A 118 0.82 13.19 -5.03
C THR A 118 2.05 13.91 -5.57
N ARG A 119 1.90 15.19 -5.93
CA ARG A 119 3.01 16.01 -6.39
C ARG A 119 3.74 16.62 -5.20
N LEU A 120 5.00 16.23 -4.99
CA LEU A 120 5.83 16.63 -3.85
C LEU A 120 7.22 17.06 -4.32
N LYS A 121 7.95 17.81 -3.50
CA LYS A 121 9.38 18.08 -3.68
C LYS A 121 10.19 17.04 -2.94
N ASP A 122 11.20 16.47 -3.58
CA ASP A 122 12.19 15.60 -2.91
C ASP A 122 13.21 16.42 -2.10
N LEU A 123 14.21 15.72 -1.53
CA LEU A 123 15.24 16.31 -0.67
C LEU A 123 16.15 17.29 -1.41
N ASP A 124 16.28 17.14 -2.73
CA ASP A 124 17.05 18.03 -3.60
C ASP A 124 16.20 19.23 -4.06
N GLY A 125 14.95 19.33 -3.59
CA GLY A 125 14.01 20.38 -3.96
C GLY A 125 13.35 20.17 -5.32
N VAL A 126 13.60 19.02 -5.98
CA VAL A 126 13.05 18.69 -7.30
C VAL A 126 11.61 18.21 -7.14
N VAL A 127 10.70 18.80 -7.92
CA VAL A 127 9.29 18.41 -7.92
C VAL A 127 9.13 17.10 -8.68
N GLY A 128 8.48 16.13 -8.05
CA GLY A 128 8.17 14.83 -8.62
C GLY A 128 6.75 14.35 -8.26
N ASN A 129 6.39 13.23 -8.86
CA ASN A 129 5.12 12.54 -8.65
C ASN A 129 5.39 11.32 -7.77
N PHE A 130 4.76 11.24 -6.60
CA PHE A 130 5.06 10.23 -5.58
C PHE A 130 3.80 9.51 -5.09
N PHE A 131 3.98 8.25 -4.72
CA PHE A 131 3.00 7.46 -4.00
C PHE A 131 3.56 7.13 -2.62
N VAL A 132 2.77 7.37 -1.57
CA VAL A 132 3.22 7.17 -0.18
C VAL A 132 2.32 6.16 0.51
N PHE A 133 2.88 5.01 0.86
CA PHE A 133 2.19 3.95 1.60
C PHE A 133 2.48 4.05 3.10
N HIS A 134 1.95 5.10 3.74
CA HIS A 134 2.18 5.38 5.16
C HIS A 134 1.25 4.60 6.11
N ASP A 135 0.33 3.79 5.57
CA ASP A 135 -0.69 3.09 6.33
C ASP A 135 -0.72 1.58 6.02
N LEU A 136 0.43 0.93 5.87
CA LEU A 136 0.52 -0.52 5.66
C LEU A 136 0.89 -1.26 6.93
N SER A 137 0.26 -2.41 7.18
CA SER A 137 0.59 -3.32 8.29
C SER A 137 0.49 -4.77 7.83
N VAL A 138 1.21 -5.67 8.50
CA VAL A 138 1.19 -7.10 8.17
C VAL A 138 0.76 -7.90 9.40
N ARG A 139 -0.28 -8.74 9.27
CA ARG A 139 -0.87 -9.49 10.39
C ARG A 139 -0.06 -10.72 10.81
N SER A 140 0.72 -11.31 9.90
CA SER A 140 1.54 -12.51 10.14
C SER A 140 3.04 -12.19 10.05
N SER A 141 3.83 -12.77 10.95
CA SER A 141 5.29 -12.75 10.82
C SER A 141 5.76 -13.57 9.61
N GLY A 142 6.89 -13.17 9.03
CA GLY A 142 7.49 -13.82 7.87
C GLY A 142 8.45 -12.90 7.13
N VAL A 143 8.93 -13.38 5.98
CA VAL A 143 9.82 -12.64 5.07
C VAL A 143 9.07 -12.44 3.76
N TYR A 144 8.98 -11.19 3.32
CA TYR A 144 8.07 -10.81 2.24
C TYR A 144 8.69 -9.76 1.31
N ARG A 145 8.01 -9.55 0.18
CA ARG A 145 8.14 -8.38 -0.68
C ARG A 145 6.77 -7.74 -0.90
N LEU A 146 6.76 -6.44 -1.18
CA LEU A 146 5.59 -5.74 -1.66
C LEU A 146 5.64 -5.64 -3.19
N LYS A 147 4.55 -5.98 -3.86
CA LYS A 147 4.40 -5.75 -5.31
C LYS A 147 3.47 -4.56 -5.51
N PHE A 148 3.93 -3.60 -6.29
CA PHE A 148 3.20 -2.38 -6.62
C PHE A 148 2.77 -2.41 -8.08
N GLU A 149 1.51 -2.09 -8.34
CA GLU A 149 0.92 -2.14 -9.67
C GLU A 149 0.19 -0.83 -9.97
N LEU A 150 0.61 -0.16 -11.05
CA LEU A 150 0.11 1.16 -11.45
C LEU A 150 -1.06 1.02 -12.41
N PHE A 151 -2.16 1.67 -12.10
CA PHE A 151 -3.34 1.74 -12.93
C PHE A 151 -3.65 3.19 -13.32
N VAL A 152 -4.26 3.36 -14.48
CA VAL A 152 -4.82 4.63 -14.93
C VAL A 152 -6.33 4.50 -14.91
N MET A 153 -6.99 5.33 -14.11
CA MET A 153 -8.44 5.38 -14.09
C MET A 153 -8.95 5.86 -15.44
N ASN A 154 -9.73 5.01 -16.12
CA ASN A 154 -10.40 5.36 -17.37
C ASN A 154 -11.92 5.39 -17.12
N ILE A 155 -12.56 6.49 -17.51
CA ILE A 155 -14.01 6.73 -17.34
C ILE A 155 -14.84 5.80 -18.24
N THR A 156 -14.22 5.13 -19.21
CA THR A 156 -14.89 4.26 -20.19
C THR A 156 -15.37 2.90 -19.63
N GLY A 157 -15.12 2.59 -18.36
CA GLY A 157 -15.58 1.35 -17.73
C GLY A 157 -14.91 0.06 -18.23
N ALA A 158 -13.86 0.19 -19.05
CA ALA A 158 -13.08 -0.94 -19.54
C ALA A 158 -12.26 -1.59 -18.41
N LYS A 159 -11.95 -2.89 -18.56
CA LYS A 159 -11.10 -3.63 -17.62
C LYS A 159 -9.74 -2.93 -17.48
N MET A 160 -9.47 -2.42 -16.28
CA MET A 160 -8.19 -1.78 -15.96
C MET A 160 -7.11 -2.85 -15.81
N THR A 161 -6.04 -2.72 -16.59
CA THR A 161 -4.84 -3.55 -16.47
C THR A 161 -3.68 -2.68 -15.97
N PRO A 162 -2.74 -3.25 -15.20
CA PRO A 162 -1.62 -2.46 -14.71
C PRO A 162 -0.72 -2.04 -15.89
N ILE A 163 -0.37 -0.77 -15.95
CA ILE A 163 0.48 -0.20 -17.01
C ILE A 163 1.96 -0.21 -16.64
N ALA A 164 2.28 -0.34 -15.35
CA ALA A 164 3.62 -0.54 -14.82
C ALA A 164 3.54 -1.32 -13.51
N SER A 165 4.63 -2.01 -13.16
CA SER A 165 4.75 -2.71 -11.88
C SER A 165 6.18 -2.69 -11.39
N THR A 166 6.37 -2.66 -10.08
CA THR A 166 7.68 -2.82 -9.45
C THR A 166 7.53 -3.59 -8.14
N CYS A 167 8.64 -4.08 -7.59
CA CYS A 167 8.65 -4.83 -6.34
C CYS A 167 9.61 -4.16 -5.35
N SER A 168 9.27 -4.19 -4.06
CA SER A 168 10.20 -3.79 -3.01
C SER A 168 11.33 -4.80 -2.87
N ASP A 169 12.35 -4.37 -2.13
CA ASP A 169 13.30 -5.29 -1.52
C ASP A 169 12.63 -6.21 -0.49
N ILE A 170 13.35 -7.26 -0.11
CA ILE A 170 12.90 -8.19 0.94
C ILE A 170 12.87 -7.44 2.27
N PHE A 171 11.78 -7.61 3.02
CA PHE A 171 11.66 -7.07 4.37
C PHE A 171 11.11 -8.15 5.32
N THR A 172 11.44 -8.00 6.61
CA THR A 172 11.06 -8.98 7.64
C THR A 172 9.94 -8.44 8.53
N VAL A 173 8.90 -9.25 8.71
CA VAL A 173 7.84 -9.02 9.68
C VAL A 173 8.12 -9.89 10.89
N TYR A 174 8.47 -9.25 12.00
CA TYR A 174 8.89 -9.92 13.22
C TYR A 174 7.71 -10.24 14.12
N THR A 175 7.87 -11.28 14.93
CA THR A 175 7.02 -11.51 16.10
C THR A 175 7.22 -10.39 17.14
N PRO A 176 6.30 -10.19 18.08
CA PRO A 176 6.49 -9.21 19.17
C PRO A 176 7.79 -9.40 19.96
N LYS A 177 8.23 -10.65 20.15
CA LYS A 177 9.42 -11.00 20.94
C LYS A 177 10.73 -10.69 20.21
N SER A 178 10.73 -10.78 18.88
CA SER A 178 11.93 -10.63 18.04
C SER A 178 12.01 -9.28 17.34
N PHE A 179 11.10 -8.34 17.64
CA PHE A 179 11.03 -7.07 16.93
C PHE A 179 12.20 -6.16 17.37
N PRO A 180 13.09 -5.72 16.46
CA PRO A 180 14.32 -4.99 16.79
C PRO A 180 14.08 -3.52 17.18
N GLY A 181 12.82 -3.14 17.42
CA GLY A 181 12.45 -1.76 17.72
C GLY A 181 12.15 -0.91 16.48
N ILE A 182 11.74 0.32 16.75
CA ILE A 182 11.26 1.27 15.76
C ILE A 182 12.44 2.10 15.24
N LEU A 183 12.48 2.42 13.94
CA LEU A 183 13.50 3.31 13.39
C LEU A 183 13.17 4.77 13.69
N GLU A 184 14.22 5.60 13.66
CA GLU A 184 14.04 7.01 13.43
C GLU A 184 13.34 7.24 12.09
N THR A 185 12.48 8.25 12.03
CA THR A 185 11.85 8.61 10.76
C THR A 185 12.91 9.04 9.75
N THR A 186 12.83 8.56 8.52
CA THR A 186 13.80 8.93 7.47
C THR A 186 13.71 10.43 7.14
N ALA A 187 14.78 10.99 6.58
CA ALA A 187 14.80 12.37 6.10
C ALA A 187 13.69 12.62 5.05
N LEU A 188 13.51 11.70 4.09
CA LEU A 188 12.47 11.79 3.07
C LEU A 188 11.05 11.77 3.67
N SER A 189 10.80 10.88 4.63
CA SER A 189 9.50 10.81 5.31
C SER A 189 9.19 12.09 6.09
N ARG A 190 10.18 12.64 6.82
CA ARG A 190 10.03 13.95 7.48
C ARG A 190 9.75 15.06 6.47
N TRP A 191 10.46 15.05 5.34
CA TRP A 191 10.31 16.06 4.30
C TRP A 191 8.94 16.02 3.63
N PHE A 192 8.39 14.83 3.38
CA PHE A 192 7.05 14.67 2.82
C PHE A 192 5.96 15.02 3.86
N ALA A 193 6.18 14.72 5.14
CA ALA A 193 5.27 15.17 6.20
C ALA A 193 5.15 16.70 6.29
N LYS A 194 6.27 17.42 6.13
CA LYS A 194 6.28 18.90 6.06
C LYS A 194 5.45 19.45 4.89
N GLN A 195 5.21 18.65 3.85
CA GLN A 195 4.42 19.00 2.67
C GLN A 195 2.96 18.54 2.76
N GLY A 196 2.52 18.06 3.94
CA GLY A 196 1.13 17.70 4.21
C GLY A 196 0.79 16.21 4.10
N VAL A 197 1.78 15.34 3.85
CA VAL A 197 1.54 13.88 3.85
C VAL A 197 1.39 13.37 5.29
N CYS A 198 0.34 12.59 5.56
CA CYS A 198 0.00 12.08 6.90
C CYS A 198 0.91 10.95 7.41
N ILE A 199 2.22 11.20 7.50
CA ILE A 199 3.22 10.25 8.00
C ILE A 199 3.39 10.46 9.52
N ARG A 200 3.37 9.37 10.28
CA ARG A 200 3.65 9.41 11.73
C ARG A 200 5.13 9.67 11.97
N LEU A 201 5.47 10.86 12.46
CA LEU A 201 6.84 11.24 12.79
C LEU A 201 7.27 10.72 14.16
N ARG A 202 8.52 10.28 14.25
CA ARG A 202 9.18 9.82 15.47
C ARG A 202 10.60 10.38 15.50
N GLN A 203 11.00 10.93 16.64
CA GLN A 203 12.37 11.34 16.93
C GLN A 203 12.96 10.33 17.92
N THR A 204 14.17 9.86 17.65
CA THR A 204 14.97 9.18 18.67
C THR A 204 15.35 10.24 19.69
N GLY A 205 14.99 10.07 20.96
CA GLY A 205 15.37 11.01 22.01
C GLY A 205 16.90 11.05 22.14
N GLU A 206 17.51 12.16 21.76
CA GLU A 206 18.81 12.55 22.29
C GLU A 206 18.61 12.89 23.77
N ASN A 207 18.84 11.92 24.65
CA ASN A 207 19.41 12.26 25.95
C ASN A 207 20.91 12.49 25.69
N ALA A 208 21.24 13.71 25.30
CA ALA A 208 22.58 14.28 25.37
C ALA A 208 22.45 15.67 26.01
N ALA A 209 23.29 15.91 27.04
CA ALA A 209 23.33 17.02 28.00
C ALA A 209 22.40 16.82 29.22
N ASP A 210 22.86 16.77 30.47
CA ASP A 210 24.15 17.17 31.11
C ASP A 210 24.82 16.05 31.91
#